data_AF-A0A494R332-F1
#
_entry.id   AF-A0A494R332-F1
#
_cell.length_a   1.000
_cell.length_b   1.000
_cell.length_c   1.000
_cell.angle_alpha   90.00
_cell.angle_beta   90.00
_cell.angle_gamma   90.00
#
_symmetry.space_group_name_H-M   'P 1'
#
loop_
_entity.id
_entity.type
_entity.pdbx_description
1 polymer ?
#
loop_
_entity_poly.entity_id
_entity_poly.type
_entity_poly.pdbx_seq_one_letter_code
_entity_poly.pdbx_strand_id
1 'polypeptide(L)'
;MDIWNDLENELERYRTSVSIIYQYLHVYEEECTTLIGRIAASSSFDEAVEYFDSLYEIQGRLSTVKYKFEFSLSARLQDFIYYLDRDDIYSRKYWYEEFKKGLKWPAE
;
A
#
# COMPACT_ATOMS: atom_id res chain seq x y z
N MET A 1 37.92 17.77 -12.33
CA MET A 1 37.34 16.43 -12.55
C MET A 1 35.96 16.68 -13.09
N ASP A 2 35.68 16.23 -14.30
CA ASP A 2 34.37 16.41 -14.90
C ASP A 2 33.43 15.33 -14.35
N ILE A 3 32.72 15.69 -13.28
CA ILE A 3 31.80 14.79 -12.56
C ILE A 3 30.48 14.58 -13.31
N TRP A 4 30.28 15.26 -14.44
CA TRP A 4 29.03 15.22 -15.19
C TRP A 4 28.70 13.81 -15.68
N ASN A 5 29.66 13.12 -16.28
CA ASN A 5 29.44 11.76 -16.80
C ASN A 5 29.05 10.77 -15.69
N ASP A 6 29.66 10.89 -14.51
CA ASP A 6 29.32 10.03 -13.36
C ASP A 6 27.91 10.35 -12.85
N LEU A 7 27.55 11.64 -12.75
CA LEU A 7 26.21 12.07 -12.35
C LEU A 7 25.15 11.63 -13.36
N GLU A 8 25.42 11.76 -14.66
CA GLU A 8 24.51 11.35 -15.73
C GLU A 8 24.19 9.85 -15.65
N ASN A 9 25.21 9.01 -15.45
CA ASN A 9 25.02 7.57 -15.26
C ASN A 9 24.16 7.25 -14.03
N GLU A 10 24.35 7.93 -12.91
CA GLU A 10 23.51 7.73 -11.72
C GLU A 10 22.08 8.22 -11.91
N LEU A 11 21.86 9.30 -12.68
CA LEU A 11 20.52 9.77 -13.04
C LEU A 11 19.79 8.77 -13.95
N GLU A 12 20.48 8.12 -14.88
CA GLU A 12 19.89 7.07 -15.72
C GLU A 12 19.49 5.83 -14.92
N ARG A 13 20.34 5.43 -13.96
CA ARG A 13 20.03 4.35 -13.01
C ARG A 13 18.82 4.71 -12.16
N TYR A 14 18.82 5.91 -11.57
CA TYR A 14 17.68 6.43 -10.81
C TYR A 14 16.39 6.40 -11.62
N ARG A 15 16.39 6.94 -12.84
CA ARG A 15 15.21 6.96 -13.73
C ARG A 15 14.65 5.57 -13.98
N THR A 16 15.54 4.60 -14.23
CA THR A 16 15.15 3.21 -14.50
C THR A 16 14.59 2.55 -13.24
N SER A 17 15.28 2.67 -12.11
CA SER A 17 14.85 2.11 -10.82
C SER A 17 13.50 2.70 -10.37
N VAL A 18 13.33 4.02 -10.46
CA VAL A 18 12.07 4.70 -10.12
C VAL A 18 10.90 4.17 -10.94
N SER A 19 11.10 4.00 -12.25
CA SER A 19 10.06 3.47 -13.14
C SER A 19 9.63 2.06 -12.73
N ILE A 20 10.59 1.20 -12.40
CA ILE A 20 10.34 -0.18 -11.93
C ILE A 20 9.63 -0.16 -10.57
N ILE A 21 10.06 0.70 -9.64
CA ILE A 21 9.42 0.82 -8.31
C ILE A 21 7.96 1.22 -8.48
N TYR A 22 7.65 2.20 -9.33
CA TYR A 22 6.26 2.60 -9.57
C TYR A 22 5.40 1.47 -10.15
N GLN A 23 5.95 0.62 -11.01
CA GLN A 23 5.24 -0.57 -11.49
C GLN A 23 4.89 -1.53 -10.35
N TYR A 24 5.83 -1.80 -9.43
CA TYR A 24 5.55 -2.63 -8.26
C TYR A 24 4.55 -1.98 -7.30
N LEU A 25 4.63 -0.67 -7.10
CA LEU A 25 3.65 0.06 -6.28
C LEU A 25 2.25 -0.03 -6.88
N HIS A 26 2.12 0.02 -8.20
CA HIS A 26 0.84 -0.18 -8.89
C HIS A 26 0.28 -1.59 -8.65
N VAL A 27 1.11 -2.63 -8.71
CA VAL A 27 0.70 -4.01 -8.38
C VAL A 27 0.21 -4.10 -6.94
N TYR A 28 0.90 -3.47 -5.98
CA TYR A 28 0.42 -3.42 -4.60
C TYR A 28 -0.93 -2.71 -4.47
N GLU A 29 -1.16 -1.60 -5.19
CA GLU A 29 -2.47 -0.91 -5.20
C GLU A 29 -3.61 -1.82 -5.72
N GLU A 30 -3.37 -2.59 -6.77
CA GLU A 30 -4.33 -3.56 -7.32
C GLU A 30 -4.60 -4.72 -6.35
N GLU A 31 -3.56 -5.22 -5.69
CA GLU A 31 -3.68 -6.29 -4.70
C GLU A 31 -4.46 -5.82 -3.48
N CYS A 32 -4.17 -4.63 -2.94
CA CYS A 32 -4.96 -4.02 -1.87
C CYS A 32 -6.44 -3.86 -2.27
N THR A 33 -6.71 -3.40 -3.50
CA THR A 33 -8.08 -3.27 -4.01
C THR A 33 -8.79 -4.62 -4.07
N THR A 34 -8.07 -5.67 -4.49
CA THR A 34 -8.60 -7.04 -4.52
C THR A 34 -8.90 -7.57 -3.11
N LEU A 35 -7.98 -7.36 -2.16
CA LEU A 35 -8.15 -7.78 -0.76
C LEU A 35 -9.34 -7.08 -0.11
N ILE A 36 -9.49 -5.77 -0.28
CA ILE A 36 -10.65 -5.01 0.20
C ILE A 36 -11.95 -5.57 -0.39
N GLY A 37 -11.96 -5.87 -1.70
CA GLY A 37 -13.09 -6.50 -2.35
C GLY A 37 -13.45 -7.87 -1.77
N ARG A 38 -12.44 -8.69 -1.42
CA ARG A 38 -12.65 -9.99 -0.76
C ARG A 38 -13.20 -9.83 0.65
N ILE A 39 -12.65 -8.90 1.45
CA ILE A 39 -13.16 -8.57 2.79
C ILE A 39 -14.64 -8.17 2.72
N ALA A 40 -15.01 -7.31 1.76
CA ALA A 40 -16.40 -6.91 1.55
C ALA A 40 -17.31 -8.08 1.12
N ALA A 41 -16.78 -9.03 0.35
CA ALA A 41 -17.51 -10.20 -0.12
C ALA A 41 -17.67 -11.29 0.96
N SER A 42 -16.79 -11.33 1.98
CA SER A 42 -16.84 -12.32 3.06
C SER A 42 -18.18 -12.30 3.81
N SER A 43 -18.68 -13.50 4.15
CA SER A 43 -19.97 -13.66 4.82
C SER A 43 -19.89 -13.40 6.33
N SER A 44 -18.70 -13.52 6.90
CA SER A 44 -18.40 -13.24 8.29
C SER A 44 -17.08 -12.51 8.47
N PHE A 45 -16.89 -11.91 9.64
CA PHE A 45 -15.61 -11.29 10.02
C PHE A 45 -14.48 -12.32 10.10
N ASP A 46 -14.77 -13.52 10.62
CA ASP A 46 -13.77 -14.59 10.78
C ASP A 46 -13.20 -15.05 9.42
N GLU A 47 -14.05 -15.13 8.38
CA GLU A 47 -13.60 -15.40 7.00
C GLU A 47 -12.73 -14.29 6.42
N ALA A 48 -12.88 -13.06 6.88
CA ALA A 48 -12.12 -11.91 6.38
C ALA A 48 -10.75 -11.75 7.04
N VAL A 49 -10.47 -12.47 8.13
CA VAL A 49 -9.23 -12.31 8.92
C VAL A 49 -7.99 -12.54 8.06
N GLU A 50 -7.97 -13.56 7.21
CA GLU A 50 -6.82 -13.87 6.34
C GLU A 50 -6.53 -12.73 5.32
N TYR A 51 -7.59 -12.06 4.84
CA TYR A 51 -7.46 -10.94 3.92
C TYR A 51 -6.97 -9.69 4.64
N PHE A 52 -7.39 -9.47 5.88
CA PHE A 52 -6.82 -8.42 6.71
C PHE A 52 -5.35 -8.66 6.98
N ASP A 53 -4.93 -9.88 7.35
CA ASP A 53 -3.52 -10.19 7.59
C ASP A 53 -2.66 -9.85 6.37
N SER A 54 -3.12 -10.24 5.18
CA SER A 54 -2.46 -9.91 3.91
C SER A 54 -2.44 -8.39 3.64
N LEU A 55 -3.55 -7.70 3.93
CA LEU A 55 -3.68 -6.26 3.72
C LEU A 55 -2.72 -5.46 4.61
N TYR A 56 -2.61 -5.83 5.88
CA TYR A 56 -1.70 -5.19 6.84
C TYR A 56 -0.24 -5.56 6.58
N GLU A 57 0.05 -6.76 6.06
CA GLU A 57 1.39 -7.09 5.59
C GLU A 57 1.84 -6.14 4.47
N ILE A 58 0.96 -5.87 3.49
CA ILE A 58 1.23 -4.90 2.43
C ILE A 58 1.40 -3.49 3.01
N GLN A 59 0.52 -3.07 3.94
CA GLN A 59 0.65 -1.79 4.63
C GLN A 59 2.02 -1.62 5.30
N GLY A 60 2.50 -2.64 6.02
CA GLY A 60 3.81 -2.59 6.67
C GLY A 60 4.98 -2.49 5.68
N ARG A 61 4.88 -3.18 4.53
CA ARG A 61 5.87 -3.07 3.44
C ARG A 61 5.87 -1.66 2.84
N LEU A 62 4.70 -1.08 2.56
CA LEU A 62 4.57 0.27 2.02
C LEU A 62 5.01 1.35 3.02
N SER A 63 4.74 1.18 4.31
CA SER A 63 5.28 2.01 5.39
C SER A 63 6.79 1.98 5.41
N THR A 64 7.42 0.83 5.18
CA THR A 64 8.87 0.72 5.04
C THR A 64 9.38 1.50 3.82
N VAL A 65 8.71 1.40 2.68
CA VAL A 65 9.04 2.18 1.47
C VAL A 65 8.99 3.69 1.77
N LYS A 66 7.96 4.16 2.47
CA LYS A 66 7.78 5.57 2.82
C LYS A 66 8.80 6.08 3.85
N TYR A 67 8.95 5.39 4.97
CA TYR A 67 9.68 5.93 6.13
C TYR A 67 11.14 5.50 6.20
N LYS A 68 11.48 4.27 5.77
CA LYS A 68 12.87 3.77 5.80
C LYS A 68 13.65 4.18 4.56
N PHE A 69 13.00 4.09 3.38
CA PHE A 69 13.65 4.40 2.10
C PHE A 69 13.30 5.79 1.59
N GLU A 70 12.46 6.55 2.30
CA GLU A 70 12.05 7.92 1.95
C GLU A 70 11.53 8.04 0.51
N PHE A 71 10.98 6.94 -0.04
CA PHE A 71 10.49 6.92 -1.41
C PHE A 71 9.10 7.56 -1.46
N SER A 72 8.93 8.51 -2.38
CA SER A 72 7.66 9.21 -2.55
C SER A 72 6.59 8.28 -3.09
N LEU A 73 5.51 8.12 -2.32
CA LEU A 73 4.33 7.35 -2.71
C LEU A 73 3.24 8.25 -3.30
N SER A 74 2.33 7.66 -4.09
CA SER A 74 1.11 8.32 -4.55
C SER A 74 0.25 8.76 -3.35
N ALA A 75 -0.54 9.82 -3.49
CA ALA A 75 -1.45 10.26 -2.41
C ALA A 75 -2.37 9.12 -1.94
N ARG A 76 -2.85 8.30 -2.88
CA ARG A 76 -3.67 7.12 -2.60
C ARG A 76 -3.00 6.11 -1.68
N LEU A 77 -1.72 5.82 -1.89
CA LEU A 77 -0.94 4.93 -1.02
C LEU A 77 -0.56 5.59 0.31
N GLN A 78 -0.37 6.91 0.33
CA GLN A 78 -0.15 7.64 1.57
C GLN A 78 -1.39 7.58 2.47
N ASP A 79 -2.58 7.77 1.91
CA ASP A 79 -3.86 7.64 2.61
C ASP A 79 -4.04 6.21 3.13
N PHE A 80 -3.76 5.21 2.29
CA PHE A 80 -3.80 3.81 2.68
C PHE A 80 -2.92 3.50 3.90
N ILE A 81 -1.67 3.95 3.88
CA ILE A 81 -0.74 3.80 5.01
C ILE A 81 -1.30 4.46 6.27
N TYR A 82 -1.83 5.68 6.14
CA TYR A 82 -2.33 6.45 7.28
C TYR A 82 -3.54 5.79 7.93
N TYR A 83 -4.56 5.46 7.13
CA TYR A 83 -5.83 4.92 7.65
C TYR A 83 -5.72 3.47 8.15
N LEU A 84 -4.77 2.69 7.62
CA LEU A 84 -4.50 1.32 8.06
C LEU A 84 -3.22 1.18 8.91
N ASP A 85 -2.75 2.25 9.55
CA ASP A 85 -1.57 2.15 10.44
C ASP A 85 -1.87 1.34 11.71
N ARG A 86 -3.12 1.43 12.20
CA ARG A 86 -3.58 0.69 13.37
C ARG A 86 -4.09 -0.69 12.96
N ASP A 87 -3.40 -1.73 13.43
CA ASP A 87 -3.82 -3.13 13.30
C ASP A 87 -4.20 -3.72 14.67
N ASP A 88 -5.49 -3.65 14.99
CA ASP A 88 -6.08 -4.36 16.12
C ASP A 88 -7.51 -4.83 15.82
N ILE A 89 -8.07 -5.64 16.71
CA ILE A 89 -9.42 -6.20 16.52
C ILE A 89 -10.52 -5.15 16.33
N TYR A 90 -10.37 -3.95 16.92
CA TYR A 90 -11.38 -2.89 16.81
C TYR A 90 -11.29 -2.18 15.46
N SER A 91 -10.08 -1.83 15.02
CA SER A 91 -9.83 -1.26 13.71
C SER A 91 -10.22 -2.21 12.58
N ARG A 92 -9.90 -3.51 12.69
CA ARG A 92 -10.34 -4.53 11.73
C ARG A 92 -11.86 -4.62 11.65
N LYS A 93 -12.56 -4.64 12.79
CA LYS A 93 -14.02 -4.66 12.81
C LYS A 93 -14.63 -3.41 12.19
N TYR A 94 -14.06 -2.24 12.47
CA TYR A 94 -14.47 -0.99 11.85
C TYR A 94 -14.33 -1.07 10.32
N TRP A 95 -13.15 -1.42 9.82
CA TRP A 95 -12.90 -1.52 8.39
C TRP A 95 -13.73 -2.60 7.71
N TYR A 96 -13.99 -3.71 8.38
CA TYR A 96 -14.90 -4.73 7.88
C TYR A 96 -16.28 -4.13 7.60
N GLU A 97 -16.88 -3.43 8.57
CA GLU A 97 -18.18 -2.79 8.38
C GLU A 97 -18.16 -1.72 7.28
N GLU A 98 -17.12 -0.90 7.20
CA GLU A 98 -17.01 0.13 6.14
C GLU A 98 -16.87 -0.49 4.74
N PHE A 99 -16.06 -1.54 4.59
CA PHE A 99 -15.94 -2.25 3.33
C PHE A 99 -17.23 -2.99 2.97
N LYS A 100 -17.96 -3.57 3.94
CA LYS A 100 -19.29 -4.15 3.72
C LYS A 100 -20.32 -3.12 3.25
N LYS A 101 -20.20 -1.86 3.67
CA LYS A 101 -21.04 -0.74 3.18
C LYS A 101 -20.66 -0.28 1.77
N GLY A 102 -19.61 -0.82 1.18
CA GLY A 102 -19.19 -0.54 -0.20
C GLY A 102 -18.01 0.43 -0.32
N LEU A 103 -17.35 0.79 0.78
CA LEU A 103 -16.10 1.55 0.72
C LEU A 103 -15.03 0.71 -0.01
N LYS A 104 -14.42 1.30 -1.05
CA LYS A 104 -13.46 0.59 -1.94
C LYS A 104 -11.99 0.89 -1.64
N TRP A 105 -11.73 1.87 -0.79
CA TRP A 105 -10.39 2.27 -0.38
C TRP A 105 -10.48 2.97 0.97
N PRO A 106 -9.51 2.79 1.89
CA PRO A 106 -9.51 3.48 3.18
C PRO A 106 -9.52 5.00 2.99
N ALA A 107 -10.52 5.67 3.55
CA ALA A 107 -10.72 7.10 3.56
C ALA A 107 -11.66 7.47 4.73
N GLU A 108 -11.61 8.73 5.17
CA GLU A 108 -12.62 9.34 6.05
C GLU A 108 -13.94 9.66 5.31
#